data_AF-K9QKP5-F1
#
_entry.id   AF-K9QKP5-F1
#
_cell.length_a   1.000
_cell.length_b   1.000
_cell.length_c   1.000
_cell.angle_alpha   90.00
_cell.angle_beta   90.00
_cell.angle_gamma   90.00
#
_symmetry.space_group_name_H-M   'P 1'
#
loop_
_entity.id
_entity.type
_entity.pdbx_description
1 polymer ?
#
loop_
_entity_poly.entity_id
_entity_poly.type
_entity_poly.pdbx_seq_one_letter_code
_entity_poly.pdbx_strand_id
1 'polypeptide(L)'
;MSKFPQNKLQQIAQEMVKAAGYTVEFGEYEFVSTATRLIEPLIHKWYEGTGYTPPTTKTISCWLYKKQVPEWVVIFLIKEMENAKNFSPKYSKLQNYSK
;
A
#
# COMPACT_ATOMS: atom_id res chain seq x y z
N MET A 1 15.39 -7.00 10.85
CA MET A 1 14.61 -5.88 10.27
C MET A 1 13.76 -5.27 11.37
N SER A 2 13.52 -3.95 11.34
CA SER A 2 12.55 -3.33 12.26
C SER A 2 11.19 -3.97 12.06
N LYS A 3 10.50 -4.32 13.16
CA LYS A 3 9.12 -4.84 13.13
C LYS A 3 8.08 -3.75 12.94
N PHE A 4 8.50 -2.49 12.85
CA PHE A 4 7.62 -1.34 12.78
C PHE A 4 7.77 -0.60 11.45
N PRO A 5 6.65 -0.25 10.79
CA PRO A 5 6.66 0.62 9.62
C PRO A 5 7.42 1.92 9.89
N GLN A 6 8.34 2.25 9.01
CA GLN A 6 9.22 3.43 9.05
C GLN A 6 8.74 4.57 8.15
N ASN A 7 7.77 4.31 7.26
CA ASN A 7 7.18 5.32 6.38
C ASN A 7 5.68 5.06 6.16
N LYS A 8 5.00 6.04 5.54
CA LYS A 8 3.55 5.98 5.32
C LYS A 8 3.14 4.87 4.35
N LEU A 9 3.93 4.58 3.31
CA LEU A 9 3.66 3.47 2.39
C LEU A 9 3.67 2.12 3.12
N GLN A 10 4.63 1.89 4.02
CA GLN A 10 4.73 0.67 4.80
C GLN A 10 3.54 0.50 5.76
N GLN A 11 3.03 1.60 6.33
CA GLN A 11 1.81 1.59 7.14
C GLN A 11 0.59 1.21 6.28
N ILE A 12 0.43 1.86 5.13
CA ILE A 12 -0.65 1.57 4.16
C ILE A 12 -0.58 0.09 3.72
N ALA A 13 0.60 -0.38 3.33
CA ALA A 13 0.83 -1.76 2.93
C ALA A 13 0.42 -2.75 4.04
N GLN A 14 0.81 -2.48 5.29
CA GLN A 14 0.41 -3.29 6.43
C GLN A 14 -1.10 -3.35 6.62
N GLU A 15 -1.79 -2.21 6.48
CA GLU A 15 -3.24 -2.15 6.57
C GLU A 15 -3.92 -2.90 5.42
N MET A 16 -3.41 -2.78 4.19
CA MET A 16 -3.91 -3.51 3.02
C MET A 16 -3.74 -5.03 3.16
N VAL A 17 -2.59 -5.49 3.65
CA VAL A 17 -2.33 -6.91 3.91
C VAL A 17 -3.31 -7.45 4.96
N LYS A 18 -3.52 -6.72 6.07
CA LYS A 18 -4.50 -7.08 7.12
C LYS A 18 -5.92 -7.08 6.58
N ALA A 19 -6.27 -6.09 5.78
CA ALA A 19 -7.58 -5.96 5.14
C ALA A 19 -7.89 -7.11 4.18
N ALA A 20 -6.90 -7.60 3.46
CA ALA A 20 -7.03 -8.76 2.57
C ALA A 20 -7.06 -10.10 3.33
N GLY A 21 -7.00 -10.10 4.66
CA GLY A 21 -7.11 -11.28 5.51
C GLY A 21 -5.80 -12.05 5.70
N TYR A 22 -4.67 -11.51 5.23
CA TYR A 22 -3.36 -12.13 5.46
C TYR A 22 -2.87 -11.82 6.88
N THR A 23 -2.19 -12.79 7.49
CA THR A 23 -1.60 -12.66 8.82
C THR A 23 -0.17 -12.11 8.81
N VAL A 24 0.39 -11.90 7.63
CA VAL A 24 1.79 -11.48 7.46
C VAL A 24 2.01 -10.05 7.94
N GLU A 25 3.09 -9.85 8.71
CA GLU A 25 3.45 -8.57 9.33
C GLU A 25 4.72 -7.95 8.75
N PHE A 26 4.84 -6.63 8.90
CA PHE A 26 6.00 -5.89 8.46
C PHE A 26 7.27 -6.40 9.13
N GLY A 27 8.29 -6.70 8.32
CA GLY A 27 9.54 -7.30 8.79
C GLY A 27 9.59 -8.83 8.67
N GLU A 28 8.47 -9.47 8.33
CA GLU A 28 8.46 -10.88 7.91
C GLU A 28 8.91 -11.03 6.45
N TYR A 29 9.48 -12.20 6.15
CA TYR A 29 10.05 -12.50 4.83
C TYR A 29 9.03 -12.32 3.69
N GLU A 30 7.78 -12.71 3.91
CA GLU A 30 6.72 -12.69 2.90
C GLU A 30 5.97 -11.36 2.81
N PHE A 31 6.29 -10.39 3.69
CA PHE A 31 5.55 -9.13 3.73
C PHE A 31 5.65 -8.36 2.43
N VAL A 32 6.86 -8.19 1.92
CA VAL A 32 7.07 -7.36 0.73
C VAL A 32 6.44 -8.01 -0.50
N SER A 33 6.54 -9.33 -0.66
CA SER A 33 5.91 -10.02 -1.79
C SER A 33 4.39 -9.94 -1.71
N THR A 34 3.81 -10.12 -0.52
CA THR A 34 2.36 -10.02 -0.31
C THR A 34 1.84 -8.60 -0.53
N ALA A 35 2.50 -7.61 0.07
CA ALA A 35 2.16 -6.19 -0.09
C ALA A 35 2.28 -5.73 -1.55
N THR A 36 3.36 -6.10 -2.25
CA THR A 36 3.53 -5.75 -3.67
C THR A 36 2.41 -6.34 -4.52
N ARG A 37 2.01 -7.60 -4.31
CA ARG A 37 0.88 -8.22 -5.05
C ARG A 37 -0.44 -7.47 -4.87
N LEU A 38 -0.66 -6.85 -3.72
CA LEU A 38 -1.86 -6.07 -3.44
C LEU A 38 -1.79 -4.65 -4.02
N ILE A 39 -0.61 -4.03 -3.99
CA ILE A 39 -0.41 -2.63 -4.38
C ILE A 39 -0.21 -2.48 -5.90
N GLU A 40 0.50 -3.40 -6.54
CA GLU A 40 0.88 -3.31 -7.95
C GLU A 40 -0.32 -3.15 -8.90
N PRO A 41 -1.41 -3.95 -8.79
CA PRO A 41 -2.57 -3.78 -9.66
C PRO A 41 -3.22 -2.40 -9.54
N LEU A 42 -3.25 -1.83 -8.33
CA LEU A 42 -3.82 -0.49 -8.11
C LEU A 42 -2.96 0.58 -8.80
N ILE A 43 -1.64 0.48 -8.65
CA ILE A 43 -0.72 1.41 -9.30
C ILE A 43 -0.84 1.28 -10.81
N HIS A 44 -0.83 0.07 -11.36
CA HIS A 44 -0.92 -0.15 -12.80
C HIS A 44 -2.24 0.41 -13.35
N LYS A 45 -3.34 0.21 -12.64
CA LYS A 45 -4.63 0.81 -12.98
C LYS A 45 -4.59 2.34 -12.99
N TRP A 46 -3.87 2.98 -12.07
CA TRP A 46 -3.70 4.43 -12.11
C TRP A 46 -2.98 4.93 -13.37
N TYR A 47 -2.07 4.13 -13.92
CA TYR A 47 -1.39 4.46 -15.18
C TYR A 47 -2.27 4.26 -16.42
N GLU A 48 -3.37 3.50 -16.33
CA GLU A 48 -4.32 3.33 -17.44
C GLU A 48 -4.87 4.71 -17.87
N GLY A 49 -4.68 5.06 -19.14
CA GLY A 49 -5.14 6.33 -19.71
C GLY A 49 -4.21 7.54 -19.49
N THR A 50 -3.07 7.37 -18.79
CA THR A 50 -2.12 8.47 -18.56
C THR A 50 -1.09 8.63 -19.69
N GLY A 51 -0.89 7.60 -20.51
CA GLY A 51 0.17 7.55 -21.54
C GLY A 51 1.57 7.29 -20.99
N TYR A 52 1.73 7.15 -19.66
CA TYR A 52 3.01 6.81 -19.03
C TYR A 52 3.15 5.29 -18.80
N THR A 53 4.39 4.82 -18.74
CA THR A 53 4.70 3.43 -18.41
C THR A 53 4.63 3.20 -16.89
N PRO A 54 3.89 2.20 -16.40
CA PRO A 54 3.84 1.90 -14.97
C PRO A 54 5.19 1.40 -14.43
N PRO A 55 5.47 1.61 -13.13
CA PRO A 55 6.66 1.08 -12.49
C PRO A 55 6.64 -0.45 -12.44
N THR A 56 7.83 -1.06 -12.58
CA THR A 56 8.00 -2.52 -12.46
C THR A 56 7.69 -3.01 -11.04
N THR A 57 7.33 -4.29 -10.91
CA THR A 57 7.20 -5.00 -9.62
C THR A 57 8.42 -4.80 -8.71
N LYS A 58 9.63 -4.79 -9.29
CA LYS A 58 10.89 -4.55 -8.58
C LYS A 58 10.93 -3.13 -8.01
N THR A 59 10.53 -2.13 -8.80
CA THR A 59 10.45 -0.73 -8.36
C THR A 59 9.48 -0.57 -7.19
N ILE A 60 8.29 -1.15 -7.31
CA ILE A 60 7.25 -1.10 -6.26
C ILE A 60 7.74 -1.79 -4.98
N SER A 61 8.31 -3.00 -5.09
CA SER A 61 8.91 -3.72 -3.97
C SER A 61 10.04 -2.92 -3.31
N CYS A 62 10.87 -2.22 -4.10
CA CYS A 62 11.92 -1.35 -3.58
C CYS A 62 11.37 -0.19 -2.74
N TRP A 63 10.19 0.36 -3.06
CA TRP A 63 9.59 1.42 -2.24
C TRP A 63 9.24 0.93 -0.83
N LEU A 64 8.91 -0.35 -0.67
CA LEU A 64 8.65 -0.95 0.65
C LEU A 64 9.93 -1.16 1.47
N TYR A 65 11.11 -1.15 0.87
CA TYR A 65 12.40 -1.19 1.58
C TYR A 65 13.00 0.20 1.84
N LYS A 66 12.64 1.21 1.05
CA LYS A 66 13.24 2.55 1.09
C LYS A 66 12.48 3.49 2.02
N LYS A 67 13.18 4.48 2.58
CA LYS A 67 12.54 5.57 3.34
C LYS A 67 11.78 6.55 2.45
N GLN A 68 12.23 6.74 1.21
CA GLN A 68 11.61 7.67 0.26
C GLN A 68 10.78 6.92 -0.77
N VAL A 69 9.54 7.37 -0.92
CA VAL A 69 8.51 6.87 -1.83
C VAL A 69 7.92 8.08 -2.54
N PRO A 70 7.55 8.00 -3.83
CA PRO A 70 6.87 9.10 -4.49
C PRO A 70 5.58 9.48 -3.75
N GLU A 71 5.41 10.76 -3.45
CA GLU A 71 4.29 11.25 -2.62
C GLU A 71 2.93 10.92 -3.23
N TRP A 72 2.81 11.02 -4.55
CA TRP A 72 1.56 10.70 -5.25
C TRP A 72 1.11 9.24 -5.03
N VAL A 73 2.04 8.29 -4.86
CA VAL A 73 1.72 6.88 -4.61
C VAL A 73 1.01 6.75 -3.25
N VAL A 74 1.52 7.46 -2.25
CA VAL A 74 0.94 7.47 -0.90
C VAL A 74 -0.46 8.07 -0.95
N ILE A 75 -0.63 9.23 -1.60
CA ILE A 75 -1.93 9.91 -1.74
C ILE A 75 -2.93 9.02 -2.48
N PHE A 76 -2.51 8.40 -3.58
CA PHE A 76 -3.35 7.52 -4.38
C PHE A 76 -3.82 6.29 -3.59
N LEU A 77 -2.91 5.59 -2.91
CA LEU A 77 -3.26 4.41 -2.14
C LEU A 77 -4.15 4.73 -0.93
N ILE A 78 -4.00 5.90 -0.30
CA ILE A 78 -4.92 6.35 0.76
C ILE A 78 -6.35 6.47 0.21
N LYS A 79 -6.51 7.12 -0.95
CA LYS A 79 -7.82 7.27 -1.60
C LYS A 79 -8.43 5.94 -2.00
N GLU A 80 -7.63 5.02 -2.57
CA GLU A 80 -8.11 3.68 -2.92
C GLU A 80 -8.54 2.89 -1.69
N MET A 81 -7.79 3.00 -0.60
CA MET A 81 -8.19 2.40 0.67
C MET A 81 -9.52 2.97 1.15
N GLU A 82 -9.69 4.30 1.19
CA GLU A 82 -10.94 4.98 1.57
C GLU A 82 -12.14 4.55 0.72
N ASN A 83 -11.96 4.48 -0.60
CA ASN A 83 -12.98 3.99 -1.54
C ASN A 83 -13.38 2.55 -1.21
N ALA A 84 -12.42 1.67 -0.90
CA ALA A 84 -12.70 0.30 -0.48
C ALA A 84 -13.45 0.23 0.87
N LYS A 85 -13.21 1.17 1.80
CA LYS A 85 -13.93 1.23 3.09
C LYS A 85 -15.38 1.63 2.92
N ASN A 86 -15.65 2.53 1.99
CA ASN A 86 -17.01 2.95 1.66
C ASN A 86 -17.82 1.80 1.02
N PHE A 87 -17.14 0.80 0.45
CA PHE A 87 -17.75 -0.44 -0.05
C PHE A 87 -17.86 -1.58 0.98
N SER A 88 -17.17 -1.51 2.12
CA SER A 88 -17.18 -2.58 3.14
C SER A 88 -17.14 -2.02 4.57
N PRO A 89 -18.17 -2.23 5.41
CA PRO A 89 -18.26 -1.67 6.77
C PRO A 89 -17.12 -2.10 7.72
N LYS A 90 -16.35 -3.14 7.38
CA LYS A 90 -15.22 -3.65 8.18
C LYS A 90 -14.03 -2.69 8.30
N TYR A 91 -14.00 -1.62 7.50
CA TYR A 91 -12.84 -0.73 7.39
C TYR A 91 -13.01 0.64 8.08
N SER A 92 -14.16 0.89 8.70
CA SER A 92 -14.57 2.16 9.32
C SER A 92 -13.71 2.65 10.51
N LYS A 93 -12.70 1.90 10.97
CA LYS A 93 -11.84 2.26 12.13
C LYS A 93 -10.68 3.23 11.84
N LEU A 94 -10.56 3.76 10.62
CA LEU A 94 -9.36 4.50 10.19
C LEU A 94 -9.52 6.04 10.16
N GLN A 95 -10.58 6.59 10.77
CA GLN A 95 -10.89 8.03 10.76
C GLN A 95 -10.01 8.92 11.67
N ASN A 96 -8.98 8.39 12.34
CA ASN A 96 -8.25 9.16 13.38
C ASN A 96 -6.87 9.73 12.99
N TYR A 97 -6.53 9.83 11.70
CA TYR A 97 -5.20 10.34 11.28
C TYR A 97 -5.22 11.60 10.40
N SER A 98 -6.33 12.34 10.36
CA SER A 98 -6.36 13.73 9.87
C SER A 98 -6.67 14.69 11.01
N LYS A 99 -5.66 14.95 11.84
CA LYS A 99 -5.49 16.20 12.59
C LYS A 99 -4.02 16.55 12.62
#